data_AF-A0A1Y2UAE8-F1
#
_entry.id   AF-A0A1Y2UAE8-F1
#
_cell.length_a   1.000
_cell.length_b   1.000
_cell.length_c   1.000
_cell.angle_alpha   90.00
_cell.angle_beta   90.00
_cell.angle_gamma   90.00
#
_symmetry.space_group_name_H-M   'P 1'
#
loop_
_entity.id
_entity.type
_entity.pdbx_description
1 polymer ?
#
loop_
_entity_poly.entity_id
_entity_poly.type
_entity_poly.pdbx_seq_one_letter_code
_entity_poly.pdbx_strand_id
1 'polypeptide(L)'
;LLLLTRAHQNFSEYVPLALLLSAIAELNGADPRTLTKALTALLAARVLHAECGILRRDAMGAGRPVGFYGTLAVMGWLAGVGGL
;
A
#
# COMPACT_ATOMS: atom_id res chain seq x y z
N LEU A 1 -15.86 14.91 -7.53
CA LEU A 1 -16.41 13.56 -7.32
C LEU A 1 -15.53 12.47 -7.92
N LEU A 2 -15.27 12.47 -9.24
CA LEU A 2 -14.47 11.42 -9.92
C LEU A 2 -13.10 11.13 -9.26
N LEU A 3 -12.34 12.16 -8.87
CA LEU A 3 -11.03 11.98 -8.22
C LEU A 3 -11.13 11.27 -6.87
N LEU A 4 -12.15 11.59 -6.08
CA LEU A 4 -12.40 10.97 -4.78
C LEU A 4 -12.79 9.51 -4.94
N THR A 5 -13.65 9.20 -5.92
CA THR A 5 -14.00 7.81 -6.26
C THR A 5 -12.78 7.01 -6.69
N ARG A 6 -11.90 7.58 -7.53
CA ARG A 6 -10.65 6.93 -7.95
C ARG A 6 -9.68 6.69 -6.80
N ALA A 7 -9.53 7.65 -5.90
CA ALA A 7 -8.70 7.50 -4.70
C ALA A 7 -9.25 6.39 -3.78
N HIS A 8 -10.56 6.40 -3.53
CA HIS A 8 -11.22 5.39 -2.71
C HIS A 8 -11.14 4.00 -3.34
N GLN A 9 -11.38 3.88 -4.64
CA GLN A 9 -11.28 2.60 -5.36
C GLN A 9 -9.85 2.02 -5.29
N ASN A 10 -8.82 2.84 -5.53
CA ASN A 10 -7.42 2.41 -5.36
C ASN A 10 -7.12 1.95 -3.93
N PHE A 11 -7.67 2.64 -2.92
CA PHE A 11 -7.51 2.25 -1.54
C PHE A 11 -8.17 0.88 -1.27
N SER A 12 -9.41 0.71 -1.72
CA SER A 12 -10.21 -0.50 -1.55
C SER A 12 -9.69 -1.72 -2.32
N GLU A 13 -8.87 -1.53 -3.35
CA GLU A 13 -8.24 -2.62 -4.09
C GLU A 13 -6.96 -3.10 -3.39
N TYR A 14 -5.97 -2.22 -3.17
CA TYR A 14 -4.66 -2.69 -2.67
C TYR A 14 -4.53 -2.76 -1.15
N VAL A 15 -5.32 -2.03 -0.35
CA VAL A 15 -5.18 -2.14 1.13
C VAL A 15 -5.70 -3.48 1.64
N PRO A 16 -6.92 -3.94 1.29
CA PRO A 16 -7.39 -5.24 1.73
C PRO A 16 -6.49 -6.38 1.25
N LEU A 17 -5.99 -6.31 0.02
CA LEU A 17 -5.05 -7.29 -0.51
C LEU A 17 -3.73 -7.31 0.26
N ALA A 18 -3.14 -6.16 0.57
CA ALA A 18 -1.90 -6.09 1.35
C ALA A 18 -2.09 -6.61 2.78
N LEU A 19 -3.23 -6.34 3.42
CA LEU A 19 -3.56 -6.88 4.74
C LEU A 19 -3.73 -8.40 4.70
N LEU A 20 -4.39 -8.92 3.67
CA LEU A 20 -4.50 -10.37 3.47
C LEU A 20 -3.12 -11.03 3.29
N LEU A 21 -2.24 -10.44 2.48
CA LEU A 21 -0.87 -10.92 2.32
C LEU A 21 -0.09 -10.87 3.63
N SER A 22 -0.27 -9.82 4.44
CA SER A 22 0.36 -9.75 5.77
C SER A 22 -0.14 -10.83 6.73
N ALA A 23 -1.44 -11.16 6.69
CA ALA A 23 -1.99 -12.24 7.49
C ALA A 23 -1.45 -13.61 7.06
N ILE A 24 -1.32 -13.85 5.75
CA ILE A 24 -0.70 -15.06 5.22
C ILE A 24 0.78 -15.13 5.63
N ALA A 25 1.52 -14.03 5.54
CA ALA A 25 2.91 -13.98 5.99
C ALA A 25 3.06 -14.24 7.51
N GLU A 26 2.17 -13.69 8.33
CA GLU A 26 2.12 -13.95 9.77
C GLU A 26 1.85 -15.42 10.09
N LEU A 27 0.89 -16.05 9.39
CA LEU A 27 0.58 -17.47 9.52
C LEU A 27 1.75 -18.38 9.11
N ASN A 28 2.59 -17.94 8.17
CA ASN A 28 3.80 -18.64 7.76
C ASN A 28 5.00 -18.41 8.70
N GLY A 29 4.82 -17.71 9.82
CA GLY A 29 5.85 -17.53 10.84
C GLY A 29 6.77 -16.32 10.58
N ALA A 30 6.34 -15.34 9.78
CA ALA A 30 7.07 -14.09 9.64
C ALA A 30 7.19 -13.35 10.98
N ASP A 31 8.34 -12.71 11.22
CA ASP A 31 8.57 -11.97 12.47
C ASP A 31 7.60 -10.77 12.60
N PRO A 32 6.83 -10.65 13.70
CA PRO A 32 5.86 -9.58 13.90
C PRO A 32 6.46 -8.17 13.79
N ARG A 33 7.74 -7.97 14.15
CA ARG A 33 8.38 -6.65 14.04
C ARG A 33 8.63 -6.30 12.58
N THR A 34 9.04 -7.26 11.75
CA THR A 34 9.18 -7.05 10.30
C THR A 34 7.84 -6.76 9.61
N LEU A 35 6.77 -7.47 10.00
CA LEU A 35 5.42 -7.21 9.51
C LEU A 35 4.92 -5.82 9.91
N THR A 36 5.14 -5.42 11.15
CA THR A 36 4.80 -4.07 11.62
C THR A 36 5.52 -3.00 10.79
N LYS A 37 6.83 -3.18 10.52
CA LYS A 37 7.58 -2.26 9.64
C LYS A 37 6.98 -2.21 8.23
N ALA A 38 6.66 -3.37 7.64
CA ALA A 38 6.05 -3.43 6.32
C ALA A 38 4.68 -2.70 6.27
N LEU A 39 3.83 -2.90 7.28
CA LEU A 39 2.53 -2.23 7.38
C LEU A 39 2.66 -0.72 7.63
N THR A 40 3.64 -0.28 8.42
CA THR A 40 3.91 1.16 8.58
C THR A 40 4.40 1.80 7.27
N ALA A 41 5.23 1.10 6.50
CA ALA A 41 5.66 1.54 5.17
C ALA A 41 4.49 1.59 4.18
N LEU A 42 3.59 0.59 4.21
CA LEU A 42 2.35 0.58 3.44
C LEU A 42 1.50 1.81 3.76
N LEU A 43 1.29 2.10 5.04
CA LEU A 43 0.54 3.28 5.48
C LEU A 43 1.14 4.57 4.92
N ALA A 44 2.46 4.76 5.07
CA ALA A 44 3.15 5.93 4.54
C ALA A 44 3.01 6.05 3.00
N ALA A 45 3.16 4.94 2.27
CA ALA A 45 2.99 4.90 0.82
C ALA A 45 1.56 5.30 0.40
N ARG A 46 0.54 4.86 1.15
CA ARG A 46 -0.87 5.22 0.88
C ARG A 46 -1.17 6.68 1.16
N VAL A 47 -0.65 7.23 2.25
CA VAL A 47 -0.78 8.66 2.57
C VAL A 47 -0.10 9.51 1.49
N LEU A 48 1.13 9.16 1.09
CA LEU A 48 1.84 9.85 0.01
C LEU A 48 1.09 9.76 -1.35
N HIS A 49 0.48 8.61 -1.65
CA HIS A 49 -0.30 8.43 -2.88
C HIS A 49 -1.54 9.32 -2.93
N ALA A 50 -2.29 9.39 -1.82
CA ALA A 50 -3.53 10.15 -1.73
C ALA A 50 -3.25 11.65 -1.59
N GLU A 51 -2.58 12.06 -0.51
CA GLU A 51 -2.39 13.47 -0.12
C GLU A 51 -1.40 14.20 -1.02
N CYS A 52 -0.31 13.53 -1.39
CA CYS A 52 0.75 14.11 -2.23
C CYS A 52 0.65 13.72 -3.72
N GLY A 53 -0.38 12.95 -4.09
CA GLY A 53 -0.62 12.50 -5.46
C GLY A 53 -1.99 12.94 -5.98
N ILE A 54 -3.02 12.14 -5.71
CA ILE A 54 -4.35 12.29 -6.31
C ILE A 54 -5.10 13.56 -5.83
N LEU A 55 -4.92 13.94 -4.56
CA LEU A 55 -5.63 15.07 -3.94
C LEU A 55 -4.92 16.43 -4.12
N ARG A 56 -3.68 16.46 -4.64
CA ARG A 56 -3.00 17.73 -4.96
C ARG A 56 -3.67 18.44 -6.13
N ARG A 57 -3.61 19.78 -6.12
CA ARG A 57 -3.99 20.63 -7.28
C ARG A 57 -3.33 20.05 -8.54
N ASP A 58 -4.17 19.87 -9.56
CA ASP A 58 -3.87 19.28 -10.88
C ASP A 58 -3.72 17.76 -10.97
N ALA A 59 -3.86 16.97 -9.89
CA ALA A 59 -3.75 15.49 -9.90
C ALA A 59 -2.46 14.92 -10.54
N MET A 60 -1.45 15.78 -10.70
CA MET A 60 -0.12 15.53 -11.29
C MET A 60 0.98 15.53 -10.20
N GLY A 61 0.62 15.28 -8.95
CA GLY A 61 1.59 15.16 -7.87
C GLY A 61 2.49 13.93 -8.05
N ALA A 62 3.81 14.11 -7.91
CA ALA A 62 4.79 13.03 -7.92
C ALA A 62 4.55 11.94 -6.85
N GLY A 63 3.64 12.18 -5.89
CA GLY A 63 3.16 11.17 -4.94
C GLY A 63 2.40 10.00 -5.59
N ARG A 64 1.84 10.14 -6.80
CA ARG A 64 1.17 9.02 -7.50
C ARG A 64 2.12 7.87 -7.82
N PRO A 65 3.21 8.06 -8.59
CA PRO A 65 4.14 6.97 -8.89
C PRO A 65 4.86 6.48 -7.63
N VAL A 66 5.33 7.38 -6.75
CA VAL A 66 6.05 6.99 -5.53
C VAL A 66 5.18 6.14 -4.61
N GLY A 67 3.95 6.56 -4.35
CA GLY A 67 3.02 5.80 -3.51
C GLY A 67 2.58 4.49 -4.16
N PHE A 68 2.45 4.44 -5.50
CA PHE A 68 2.10 3.22 -6.23
C PHE A 68 3.23 2.18 -6.18
N TYR A 69 4.46 2.57 -6.56
CA TYR A 69 5.61 1.68 -6.51
C TYR A 69 5.97 1.28 -5.08
N GLY A 70 5.78 2.17 -4.10
CA GLY A 70 5.93 1.84 -2.67
C GLY A 70 4.93 0.77 -2.24
N THR A 71 3.67 0.88 -2.64
CA THR A 71 2.63 -0.13 -2.34
C THR A 71 2.96 -1.47 -2.99
N LEU A 72 3.40 -1.46 -4.26
CA LEU A 72 3.82 -2.68 -4.97
C LEU A 72 5.03 -3.36 -4.32
N ALA A 73 6.03 -2.57 -3.92
CA ALA A 73 7.22 -3.10 -3.25
C ALA A 73 6.85 -3.80 -1.93
N VAL A 74 5.96 -3.19 -1.14
CA VAL A 74 5.49 -3.81 0.12
C VAL A 74 4.68 -5.08 -0.15
N MET A 75 3.77 -5.06 -1.12
CA MET A 75 2.98 -6.26 -1.45
C MET A 75 3.86 -7.40 -1.98
N GLY A 76 4.83 -7.10 -2.85
CA GLY A 76 5.77 -8.11 -3.36
C GLY A 76 6.63 -8.70 -2.24
N TRP A 77 7.07 -7.87 -1.29
CA TRP A 77 7.77 -8.34 -0.09
C TRP A 77 6.88 -9.25 0.77
N LEU A 78 5.65 -8.83 1.07
CA LEU A 78 4.71 -9.62 1.86
C LEU A 78 4.36 -10.95 1.19
N ALA A 79 4.18 -10.97 -0.13
CA ALA A 79 3.95 -12.18 -0.90
C ALA A 79 5.15 -13.14 -0.79
N GLY A 80 6.37 -12.64 -1.01
CA GLY A 80 7.59 -13.46 -0.92
C GLY A 80 7.82 -14.02 0.49
N VAL A 81 7.60 -13.22 1.53
CA VAL A 81 7.67 -13.69 2.93
C VAL A 81 6.54 -14.67 3.27
N GLY A 82 5.36 -14.49 2.67
CA GLY A 82 4.22 -15.39 2.79
C GLY A 82 4.29 -16.64 1.92
N GLY A 83 5.37 -16.85 1.16
CA GLY A 83 5.55 -18.03 0.32
C GLY A 83 4.65 -18.10 -0.92
N LEU A 84 4.20 -16.94 -1.42
CA LEU A 84 3.38 -16.79 -2.63
C LEU A 84 4.18 -16.26 -3.84
#